data_AF-X1IAA7-F1
#
_entry.id   AF-X1IAA7-F1
#
_cell.length_a   1.000
_cell.length_b   1.000
_cell.length_c   1.000
_cell.angle_alpha   90.00
_cell.angle_beta   90.00
_cell.angle_gamma   90.00
#
_symmetry.space_group_name_H-M   'P 1'
#
loop_
_entity.id
_entity.type
_entity.pdbx_description
1 polymer ?
#
loop_
_entity_poly.entity_id
_entity_poly.type
_entity_poly.pdbx_seq_one_letter_code
_entity_poly.pdbx_strand_id
1 'polypeptide(L)'
;MKLDTKIIDFIIDIMEFCERDPYLSKELIKERERFFTTTPELYYKTFEEINSVEQRFADYYIFTCVSQYYETSPLEVFLSKNLFKYNKKDQNILLGFRNDIFDIFNIVKVVVG
;
A
#
# COMPACT_ATOMS: atom_id res chain seq x y z
N MET A 1 -6.08 20.47 2.82
CA MET A 1 -5.29 19.28 2.43
C MET A 1 -5.79 18.83 1.06
N LYS A 2 -4.90 18.73 0.06
CA LYS A 2 -5.26 18.22 -1.28
C LYS A 2 -5.66 16.74 -1.15
N LEU A 3 -6.56 16.27 -2.00
CA LEU A 3 -7.07 14.89 -1.96
C LEU A 3 -5.92 13.88 -2.13
N ASP A 4 -4.94 14.21 -2.95
CA ASP A 4 -3.79 13.37 -3.26
C ASP A 4 -2.88 13.12 -2.05
N THR A 5 -2.61 14.17 -1.25
CA THR A 5 -1.87 14.03 0.02
C THR A 5 -2.61 13.09 0.97
N LYS A 6 -3.94 13.13 0.96
CA LYS A 6 -4.76 12.27 1.81
C LYS A 6 -4.73 10.80 1.40
N ILE A 7 -4.67 10.53 0.10
CA ILE A 7 -4.54 9.17 -0.40
C ILE A 7 -3.18 8.59 0.01
N ILE A 8 -2.10 9.37 -0.11
CA ILE A 8 -0.76 8.95 0.34
C ILE A 8 -0.79 8.60 1.83
N ASP A 9 -1.40 9.44 2.67
CA ASP A 9 -1.52 9.15 4.11
C ASP A 9 -2.26 7.84 4.38
N PHE A 10 -3.33 7.54 3.64
CA PHE A 10 -4.04 6.26 3.79
C PHE A 10 -3.19 5.06 3.38
N ILE A 11 -2.41 5.16 2.31
CA ILE A 11 -1.48 4.11 1.91
C ILE A 11 -0.44 3.87 3.01
N ILE A 12 0.10 4.94 3.59
CA ILE A 12 1.04 4.84 4.71
C ILE A 12 0.38 4.14 5.91
N ASP A 13 -0.84 4.55 6.30
CA ASP A 13 -1.59 3.92 7.38
C ASP A 13 -1.81 2.41 7.14
N ILE A 14 -2.13 2.02 5.90
CA ILE A 14 -2.33 0.61 5.52
C ILE A 14 -1.01 -0.17 5.64
N MET A 15 0.09 0.38 5.12
CA MET A 15 1.41 -0.27 5.18
C MET A 15 1.88 -0.41 6.63
N GLU A 16 1.77 0.64 7.44
CA GLU A 16 2.12 0.59 8.87
C GLU A 16 1.28 -0.46 9.62
N PHE A 17 0.00 -0.58 9.28
CA PHE A 17 -0.84 -1.64 9.82
C PHE A 17 -0.32 -3.03 9.44
N CYS A 18 0.05 -3.23 8.18
CA CYS A 18 0.59 -4.51 7.70
C CYS A 18 1.91 -4.88 8.38
N GLU A 19 2.79 -3.90 8.62
CA GLU A 19 4.05 -4.11 9.34
C GLU A 19 3.85 -4.53 10.80
N ARG A 20 2.77 -4.06 11.43
CA ARG A 20 2.42 -4.34 12.83
C ARG A 20 1.59 -5.61 13.02
N ASP A 21 0.80 -6.03 12.03
CA ASP A 21 0.01 -7.26 12.10
C ASP A 21 0.94 -8.49 11.97
N PRO A 22 0.94 -9.44 12.94
CA PRO A 22 1.92 -10.53 12.97
C PRO A 22 1.92 -11.46 11.75
N TYR A 23 0.78 -11.57 11.06
CA TYR A 23 0.64 -12.42 9.89
C TYR A 23 1.00 -11.67 8.63
N LEU A 24 0.42 -10.47 8.44
CA LEU A 24 0.72 -9.63 7.28
C LEU A 24 2.19 -9.18 7.25
N SER A 25 2.81 -8.93 8.40
CA SER A 25 4.23 -8.53 8.46
C SER A 25 5.15 -9.58 7.86
N LYS A 26 4.88 -10.86 8.13
CA LYS A 26 5.64 -11.98 7.55
C LYS A 26 5.40 -12.14 6.06
N GLU A 27 4.16 -11.97 5.62
CA GLU A 27 3.78 -12.04 4.20
C GLU A 27 4.37 -10.86 3.42
N LEU A 28 4.34 -9.66 3.99
CA LEU A 28 4.92 -8.44 3.44
C LEU A 28 6.41 -8.63 3.14
N ILE A 29 7.20 -9.08 4.12
CA ILE A 29 8.65 -9.30 3.94
C ILE A 29 8.90 -10.30 2.81
N LYS A 30 8.19 -11.42 2.82
CA LYS A 30 8.35 -12.48 1.82
C LYS A 30 7.95 -12.04 0.41
N GLU A 31 6.84 -11.32 0.27
CA GLU A 31 6.40 -10.78 -1.01
C GLU A 31 7.33 -9.67 -1.50
N ARG A 32 7.91 -8.87 -0.59
CA ARG A 32 8.91 -7.85 -0.93
C ARG A 32 10.17 -8.50 -1.50
N GLU A 33 10.72 -9.52 -0.85
CA GLU A 33 11.88 -10.26 -1.36
C GLU A 33 11.63 -10.87 -2.75
N ARG A 34 10.41 -11.37 -2.97
CA ARG A 34 9.99 -11.91 -4.29
C ARG A 34 9.87 -10.83 -5.35
N PHE A 35 9.30 -9.68 -4.99
CA PHE A 35 9.03 -8.58 -5.92
C PHE A 35 10.31 -7.88 -6.36
N PHE A 36 11.19 -7.58 -5.42
CA PHE A 36 12.45 -6.86 -5.67
C PHE A 36 13.53 -7.73 -6.30
N THR A 37 13.33 -9.05 -6.32
CA THR A 37 14.38 -10.07 -6.51
C THR A 37 15.44 -10.01 -5.40
N THR A 38 16.28 -11.03 -5.27
CA THR A 38 17.28 -11.11 -4.18
C THR A 38 18.41 -10.07 -4.27
N THR A 39 18.48 -9.25 -5.33
CA THR A 39 19.56 -8.26 -5.55
C THR A 39 19.02 -6.94 -6.12
N PRO A 40 18.18 -6.19 -5.38
CA PRO A 40 17.58 -4.96 -5.87
C PRO A 40 18.60 -3.85 -6.17
N GLU A 41 19.70 -3.79 -5.42
CA GLU A 41 20.82 -2.85 -5.63
C GLU A 41 21.53 -2.99 -6.99
N LEU A 42 21.36 -4.11 -7.69
CA LEU A 42 21.87 -4.28 -9.06
C LEU A 42 20.99 -3.59 -10.11
N TYR A 43 19.70 -3.41 -9.81
CA TYR A 43 18.69 -2.92 -10.75
C TYR A 43 18.26 -1.49 -10.48
N TYR A 44 18.32 -1.03 -9.22
CA TYR A 44 17.88 0.31 -8.81
C TYR A 44 19.06 1.07 -8.20
N LYS A 45 19.54 2.09 -8.91
CA LYS A 45 20.80 2.79 -8.62
C LYS A 45 20.57 4.17 -8.03
N THR A 46 19.41 4.78 -8.28
CA THR A 46 19.06 6.10 -7.76
C THR A 46 17.99 6.00 -6.68
N PHE A 47 17.95 7.02 -5.82
CA PHE A 47 16.91 7.15 -4.81
C PHE A 47 15.50 7.21 -5.42
N GLU A 48 15.36 7.86 -6.59
CA GLU A 48 14.10 7.95 -7.32
C GLU A 48 13.64 6.59 -7.85
N GLU A 49 14.55 5.77 -8.38
CA GLU A 49 14.26 4.41 -8.83
C GLU A 49 13.83 3.53 -7.65
N ILE A 50 14.54 3.60 -6.53
CA ILE A 50 14.20 2.84 -5.32
C ILE A 50 12.80 3.23 -4.84
N ASN A 51 12.53 4.53 -4.67
CA ASN A 51 11.21 5.00 -4.22
C ASN A 51 10.09 4.60 -5.19
N SER A 52 10.34 4.67 -6.50
CA SER A 52 9.36 4.27 -7.52
C SER A 52 8.98 2.79 -7.38
N VAL A 53 9.97 1.92 -7.13
CA VAL A 53 9.71 0.48 -7.00
C VAL A 53 9.05 0.17 -5.66
N GLU A 54 9.40 0.88 -4.59
CA GLU A 54 8.72 0.77 -3.29
C GLU A 54 7.24 1.15 -3.39
N GLN A 55 6.91 2.23 -4.11
CA GLN A 55 5.52 2.61 -4.36
C GLN A 55 4.77 1.52 -5.15
N ARG A 56 5.39 0.99 -6.20
CA ARG A 56 4.81 -0.11 -6.99
C ARG A 56 4.62 -1.39 -6.17
N PHE A 57 5.55 -1.66 -5.26
CA PHE A 57 5.43 -2.79 -4.34
C PHE A 57 4.25 -2.58 -3.36
N ALA A 58 4.09 -1.39 -2.80
CA ALA A 58 2.96 -1.07 -1.94
C ALA A 58 1.62 -1.27 -2.66
N ASP A 59 1.50 -0.76 -3.89
CA ASP A 59 0.30 -0.98 -4.73
C ASP A 59 0.04 -2.47 -4.98
N TYR A 60 1.06 -3.20 -5.43
CA TYR A 60 0.95 -4.64 -5.64
C TYR A 60 0.49 -5.36 -4.36
N TYR A 61 1.13 -5.08 -3.23
CA TYR A 61 0.86 -5.76 -1.98
C TYR A 61 -0.53 -5.47 -1.44
N ILE A 62 -0.92 -4.18 -1.37
CA ILE A 62 -2.20 -3.75 -0.78
C ILE A 62 -3.38 -4.26 -1.59
N PHE A 63 -3.30 -4.16 -2.92
CA PHE A 63 -4.45 -4.35 -3.80
C PHE A 63 -4.50 -5.73 -4.46
N THR A 64 -3.37 -6.41 -4.64
CA THR A 64 -3.30 -7.65 -5.44
C THR A 64 -3.05 -8.90 -4.60
N CYS A 65 -2.24 -8.79 -3.53
CA CYS A 65 -1.93 -9.96 -2.72
C CYS A 65 -3.16 -10.45 -1.94
N VAL A 66 -3.27 -11.77 -1.79
CA VAL A 66 -4.23 -12.43 -0.90
C VAL A 66 -3.45 -13.03 0.26
N SER A 67 -3.80 -12.63 1.48
CA SER A 67 -3.22 -13.19 2.70
C SER A 67 -3.61 -14.66 2.84
N GLN A 68 -2.65 -15.52 3.14
CA GLN A 68 -2.88 -16.93 3.41
C GLN A 68 -3.56 -17.15 4.77
N TYR A 69 -3.41 -16.21 5.69
CA TYR A 69 -3.99 -16.29 7.03
C TYR A 69 -5.39 -15.70 7.12
N TYR A 70 -5.66 -14.65 6.35
CA TYR A 70 -6.94 -13.95 6.37
C TYR A 70 -7.85 -14.26 5.16
N GLU A 71 -7.33 -14.98 4.16
CA GLU A 71 -8.06 -15.35 2.93
C GLU A 71 -8.63 -14.15 2.16
N THR A 72 -8.02 -12.98 2.34
CA THR A 72 -8.42 -11.72 1.72
C THR A 72 -7.22 -10.79 1.57
N SER A 73 -7.38 -9.66 0.88
CA SER A 73 -6.28 -8.72 0.65
C SER A 73 -5.88 -7.94 1.90
N PRO A 74 -4.64 -7.43 1.99
CA PRO A 74 -4.21 -6.58 3.10
C PRO A 74 -5.12 -5.34 3.28
N LEU A 75 -5.62 -4.76 2.19
CA LEU A 75 -6.62 -3.70 2.23
C LEU A 75 -7.88 -4.13 2.99
N GLU A 76 -8.42 -5.31 2.68
CA GLU A 76 -9.64 -5.81 3.30
C GLU A 76 -9.47 -6.09 4.79
N VAL A 77 -8.32 -6.65 5.18
CA VAL A 77 -7.97 -6.82 6.58
C VAL A 77 -7.87 -5.45 7.27
N PHE A 78 -7.21 -4.48 6.65
CA PHE A 78 -7.11 -3.13 7.19
C PHE A 78 -8.49 -2.49 7.39
N LEU A 79 -9.36 -2.52 6.38
CA LEU A 79 -10.68 -1.92 6.43
C LEU A 79 -11.53 -2.57 7.52
N SER A 80 -11.53 -3.90 7.63
CA SER A 80 -12.31 -4.60 8.66
C SER A 80 -11.89 -4.22 10.09
N LYS A 81 -10.61 -3.90 10.31
CA LYS A 81 -10.06 -3.63 11.65
C LYS A 81 -9.86 -2.14 11.98
N ASN A 82 -9.83 -1.25 10.99
CA ASN A 82 -9.45 0.16 11.22
C ASN A 82 -10.44 1.17 10.66
N LEU A 83 -11.39 0.79 9.80
CA LEU A 83 -12.30 1.74 9.15
C LEU A 83 -13.09 2.60 10.16
N PHE A 84 -13.49 2.02 11.29
CA PHE A 84 -14.24 2.73 12.34
C PHE A 84 -13.45 3.87 13.01
N LYS A 85 -12.12 3.90 12.88
CA LYS A 85 -11.26 4.95 13.45
C LYS A 85 -11.32 6.25 12.64
N TYR A 86 -11.79 6.18 11.41
CA TYR A 86 -11.87 7.33 10.50
C TYR A 86 -13.25 8.00 10.56
N ASN A 87 -13.31 9.29 10.25
CA ASN A 87 -14.59 9.98 10.09
C ASN A 87 -15.31 9.51 8.81
N LYS A 88 -16.62 9.78 8.70
CA LYS A 88 -17.45 9.31 7.58
C LYS A 88 -16.94 9.71 6.18
N LYS A 89 -16.34 10.89 6.04
CA LYS A 89 -15.77 11.34 4.76
C LYS A 89 -14.58 10.46 4.37
N ASP A 90 -13.71 10.18 5.33
CA ASP A 90 -12.49 9.40 5.13
C ASP A 90 -12.79 7.92 4.92
N GLN A 91 -13.79 7.39 5.63
CA GLN A 91 -14.31 6.05 5.38
C GLN A 91 -14.79 5.89 3.94
N ASN A 92 -15.49 6.88 3.38
CA ASN A 92 -15.96 6.81 1.99
C ASN A 92 -14.79 6.78 0.99
N ILE A 93 -13.70 7.50 1.26
CA ILE A 93 -12.50 7.48 0.40
C ILE A 93 -11.82 6.11 0.50
N LEU A 94 -11.60 5.61 1.72
CA LEU A 94 -11.01 4.28 1.96
C LEU A 94 -11.85 3.13 1.39
N LEU A 95 -13.17 3.22 1.44
CA LEU A 95 -14.05 2.24 0.79
C LEU A 95 -13.98 2.32 -0.73
N GLY A 96 -13.67 3.51 -1.29
CA GLY A 96 -13.38 3.69 -2.71
C GLY A 96 -12.20 2.81 -3.18
N PHE A 97 -11.21 2.58 -2.32
CA PHE A 97 -10.05 1.73 -2.62
C PHE A 97 -10.41 0.29 -2.96
N ARG A 98 -11.59 -0.20 -2.52
CA ARG A 98 -12.06 -1.56 -2.84
C ARG A 98 -12.53 -1.68 -4.30
N ASN A 99 -12.98 -0.57 -4.87
CA ASN A 99 -13.67 -0.55 -6.16
C ASN A 99 -12.78 -0.07 -7.31
N ASP A 100 -11.68 0.61 -6.99
CA ASP A 100 -10.77 1.20 -7.97
C ASP A 100 -9.35 0.68 -7.77
N ILE A 101 -8.66 0.36 -8.88
CA ILE A 101 -7.22 0.11 -8.85
C ILE A 101 -6.52 1.46 -8.68
N PHE A 102 -5.95 1.69 -7.50
CA PHE A 102 -5.13 2.88 -7.24
C PHE A 102 -3.70 2.64 -7.69
N ASP A 103 -3.13 3.64 -8.36
CA ASP A 103 -1.72 3.71 -8.72
C ASP A 103 -1.11 4.92 -8.00
N ILE A 104 -0.32 4.66 -6.96
CA ILE A 104 0.36 5.68 -6.17
C ILE A 104 1.22 6.57 -7.08
N PHE A 105 1.79 6.01 -8.15
CA PHE A 105 2.64 6.75 -9.08
C PHE A 105 1.87 7.82 -9.83
N ASN A 106 0.63 7.54 -10.25
CA ASN A 106 -0.23 8.54 -10.91
C ASN A 106 -0.65 9.64 -9.93
N ILE A 107 -0.86 9.30 -8.67
CA ILE A 107 -1.17 10.29 -7.62
C ILE A 107 0.02 11.22 -7.39
N VAL A 108 1.22 10.66 -7.20
CA VAL A 108 2.44 11.44 -6.96
C VAL A 108 2.77 12.33 -8.16
N LYS A 109 2.61 11.84 -9.39
CA LYS A 109 2.84 12.64 -10.61
C LYS A 109 1.94 13.87 -10.72
N VAL A 110 0.68 13.78 -10.27
CA VAL A 110 -0.25 14.93 -10.31
C VAL A 110 0.06 15.95 -9.23
N VAL A 111 0.71 15.55 -8.13
CA VAL A 111 1.10 16.45 -7.03
C VAL A 111 2.35 17.27 -7.36
N VAL A 112 3.17 16.81 -8.30
CA VAL A 112 4.31 17.58 -8.83
C VAL A 112 3.84 18.40 -10.05
N GLY A 113 2.99 19.39 -9.79
CA GLY A 113 2.48 20.36 -10.76
C GLY A 113 2.34 21.74 -10.16
#